data_AF-A0A091DEQ5-F1
#
_entry.id   AF-A0A091DEQ5-F1
#
_cell.length_a   1.000
_cell.length_b   1.000
_cell.length_c   1.000
_cell.angle_alpha   90.00
_cell.angle_beta   90.00
_cell.angle_gamma   90.00
#
_symmetry.space_group_name_H-M   'P 1'
#
loop_
_entity.id
_entity.type
_entity.pdbx_description
1 polymer ?
#
loop_
_entity_poly.entity_id
_entity_poly.type
_entity_poly.pdbx_seq_one_letter_code
_entity_poly.pdbx_strand_id
1 'polypeptide(L)'
;MDTKFQILQANFMDKYYQEFEDMEENKLTYMPIFKEYLSLIEKYIEEQLLEQIPKFNMSVFTAMLKHRKDEVSDDIFDMLLTFTDFLAFKEMFLDYRAEKEGQRLNLSSDLVVSALYKTSANPVAQNNLQH
;
A
#
# COMPACT_ATOMS: atom_id res chain seq x y z
N MET A 1 8.98 7.24 -4.41
CA MET A 1 9.21 5.89 -3.85
C MET A 1 10.45 5.31 -4.49
N ASP A 2 11.28 4.64 -3.70
CA ASP A 2 12.53 4.01 -4.16
C ASP A 2 12.22 2.83 -5.11
N THR A 3 12.64 2.94 -6.36
CA THR A 3 12.40 1.93 -7.41
C THR A 3 13.04 0.58 -7.08
N LYS A 4 14.19 0.57 -6.39
CA LYS A 4 14.86 -0.69 -6.02
C LYS A 4 14.01 -1.48 -5.02
N PHE A 5 13.46 -0.78 -4.03
CA PHE A 5 12.56 -1.38 -3.04
C PHE A 5 11.28 -1.94 -3.66
N GLN A 6 10.68 -1.19 -4.60
CA GLN A 6 9.49 -1.66 -5.32
C GLN A 6 9.76 -2.93 -6.14
N ILE A 7 10.90 -2.99 -6.83
CA ILE A 7 11.31 -4.18 -7.58
C ILE A 7 11.57 -5.36 -6.62
N LEU A 8 12.22 -5.10 -5.48
CA LEU A 8 12.47 -6.11 -4.45
C LEU A 8 11.17 -6.72 -3.92
N GLN A 9 10.20 -5.87 -3.56
CA GLN A 9 8.87 -6.31 -3.12
C GLN A 9 8.16 -7.08 -4.23
N ALA A 10 8.10 -6.55 -5.46
CA ALA A 10 7.43 -7.21 -6.57
C ALA A 10 8.00 -8.61 -6.84
N ASN A 11 9.33 -8.76 -6.85
CA ASN A 11 10.00 -10.05 -7.04
C ASN A 11 9.68 -11.04 -5.91
N PHE A 12 9.63 -10.56 -4.67
CA PHE A 12 9.25 -11.38 -3.53
C PHE A 12 7.80 -11.83 -3.62
N MET A 13 6.91 -10.94 -4.05
CA MET A 13 5.49 -11.23 -4.19
C MET A 13 5.22 -12.20 -5.35
N ASP A 14 5.90 -12.04 -6.49
CA ASP A 14 5.83 -12.97 -7.62
C ASP A 14 6.17 -14.42 -7.23
N LYS A 15 7.04 -14.61 -6.24
CA LYS A 15 7.42 -15.93 -5.74
C LYS A 15 6.31 -16.63 -4.94
N TYR A 16 5.45 -15.87 -4.26
CA TYR A 16 4.55 -16.41 -3.23
C TYR A 16 3.07 -16.06 -3.41
N TYR A 17 2.69 -15.22 -4.36
CA TYR A 17 1.31 -14.71 -4.46
C TYR A 17 0.23 -15.80 -4.56
N GLN A 18 0.56 -16.95 -5.14
CA GLN A 18 -0.37 -18.09 -5.27
C GLN A 18 -0.63 -18.81 -3.95
N GLU A 19 0.24 -18.65 -2.96
CA GLU A 19 0.05 -19.25 -1.63
C GLU A 19 -1.09 -18.56 -0.87
N PHE A 20 -1.30 -17.26 -1.11
CA PHE A 20 -2.25 -16.45 -0.37
C PHE A 20 -3.67 -16.57 -0.92
N GLU A 21 -4.60 -16.87 -0.01
CA GLU A 21 -6.03 -17.01 -0.26
C GLU A 21 -6.82 -16.02 0.59
N ASP A 22 -7.88 -15.48 -0.01
CA ASP A 22 -8.85 -14.58 0.63
C ASP A 22 -9.83 -15.39 1.49
N MET A 23 -9.29 -15.98 2.54
CA MET A 23 -10.02 -16.75 3.56
C MET A 23 -9.66 -16.22 4.94
N GLU A 24 -10.59 -16.30 5.89
CA GLU A 24 -10.35 -15.85 7.27
C GLU A 24 -9.24 -16.69 7.95
N GLU A 25 -9.22 -18.00 7.71
CA GLU A 25 -8.20 -18.89 8.24
C GLU A 25 -6.86 -18.74 7.50
N ASN A 26 -5.77 -18.65 8.26
CA ASN A 26 -4.42 -18.49 7.71
C ASN A 26 -3.73 -19.84 7.53
N LYS A 27 -3.09 -20.03 6.36
CA LYS A 27 -2.24 -21.21 6.13
C LYS A 27 -1.00 -21.17 7.02
N LEU A 28 -0.56 -22.34 7.47
CA LEU A 28 0.69 -22.48 8.23
C LEU A 28 1.92 -21.99 7.44
N THR A 29 1.85 -22.01 6.11
CA THR A 29 2.91 -21.53 5.21
C THR A 29 3.08 -20.00 5.24
N TYR A 30 2.08 -19.24 5.68
CA TYR A 30 2.17 -17.78 5.72
C TYR A 30 3.25 -17.29 6.69
N MET A 31 3.43 -17.96 7.83
CA MET A 31 4.38 -17.51 8.85
C MET A 31 5.85 -17.65 8.42
N PRO A 32 6.29 -18.77 7.80
CA PRO A 32 7.61 -18.85 7.17
C PRO A 32 7.84 -17.77 6.11
N ILE A 33 6.86 -17.53 5.23
CA ILE A 33 6.96 -16.50 4.17
C ILE A 33 7.07 -15.11 4.79
N PHE A 34 6.27 -14.81 5.82
CA PHE A 34 6.32 -13.54 6.54
C PHE A 34 7.69 -13.31 7.21
N LYS A 35 8.28 -14.35 7.82
CA LYS A 35 9.65 -14.24 8.38
C LYS A 35 10.71 -13.99 7.30
N GLU A 36 10.57 -14.61 6.14
CA GLU A 36 11.44 -14.35 4.98
C GLU A 36 11.30 -12.89 4.52
N TYR A 37 10.07 -12.38 4.45
CA TYR A 37 9.79 -10.98 4.13
C TYR A 37 10.44 -10.02 5.14
N LEU A 38 10.27 -10.24 6.44
CA LEU A 38 10.90 -9.40 7.46
C LEU A 38 12.42 -9.37 7.30
N SER A 39 13.04 -10.53 7.13
CA SER A 39 14.49 -10.60 6.93
C SER A 39 14.95 -9.89 5.66
N LEU A 40 14.15 -9.95 4.57
CA LEU A 40 14.42 -9.26 3.32
C LEU A 40 14.41 -7.73 3.50
N ILE A 41 13.38 -7.20 4.18
CA ILE A 41 13.21 -5.77 4.41
C ILE A 41 14.27 -5.25 5.38
N GLU A 42 14.54 -5.96 6.48
CA GLU A 42 15.58 -5.60 7.45
C GLU A 42 16.95 -5.50 6.78
N LYS A 43 17.30 -6.51 5.96
CA LYS A 43 18.56 -6.53 5.22
C LYS A 43 18.65 -5.39 4.22
N TYR A 44 17.57 -5.11 3.49
CA TYR A 44 17.54 -4.00 2.54
C TYR A 44 17.80 -2.65 3.23
N ILE A 45 17.14 -2.40 4.36
CA ILE A 45 17.33 -1.16 5.14
C ILE A 45 18.77 -1.06 5.63
N GLU A 46 19.33 -2.14 6.18
CA GLU A 46 20.71 -2.15 6.65
C GLU A 46 21.71 -1.87 5.52
N GLU A 47 21.54 -2.51 4.36
CA GLU A 47 22.40 -2.30 3.19
C GLU A 47 22.30 -0.85 2.67
N GLN A 48 21.10 -0.28 2.59
CA GLN A 48 20.94 1.12 2.18
C GLN A 48 21.58 2.11 3.16
N LEU A 49 21.52 1.83 4.48
CA LEU A 49 22.18 2.66 5.49
C LEU A 49 23.71 2.54 5.42
N LEU A 50 24.23 1.34 5.19
CA LEU A 50 25.67 1.09 4.99
C LEU A 50 26.20 1.79 3.73
N GLU A 51 25.43 1.80 2.64
CA GLU A 51 25.80 2.48 1.39
C GLU A 51 25.92 4.00 1.57
N GLN A 52 25.07 4.61 2.41
CA GLN A 52 25.06 6.07 2.59
C GLN A 52 25.93 6.57 3.75
N ILE A 53 26.13 5.78 4.80
CA ILE A 53 26.84 6.19 6.01
C ILE A 53 28.09 5.30 6.18
N PRO A 54 29.29 5.82 5.87
CA PRO A 54 30.53 5.07 6.06
C PRO A 54 30.70 4.62 7.52
N LYS A 55 31.07 3.36 7.72
CA LYS A 55 31.21 2.73 9.04
C LYS A 55 29.91 2.70 9.85
N PHE A 56 28.75 2.74 9.19
CA PHE A 56 27.47 2.52 9.85
C PHE A 56 27.47 1.19 10.60
N ASN A 57 26.79 1.19 11.75
CA ASN A 57 26.66 0.02 12.60
C ASN A 57 25.21 -0.06 13.12
N MET A 58 24.50 -1.11 12.71
CA MET A 58 23.08 -1.27 12.99
C MET A 58 22.79 -1.45 14.49
N SER A 59 23.68 -2.11 15.25
CA SER A 59 23.48 -2.30 16.70
C SER A 59 23.66 -1.00 17.49
N VAL A 60 24.63 -0.17 17.11
CA VAL A 60 24.80 1.18 17.67
C VAL A 60 23.61 2.08 17.29
N PHE A 61 23.18 2.04 16.03
CA PHE A 61 22.04 2.82 15.55
C PHE A 61 20.75 2.48 16.31
N THR A 62 20.41 1.20 16.42
CA THR A 62 19.20 0.75 17.14
C THR A 62 19.24 1.08 18.63
N ALA A 63 20.41 1.02 19.27
CA ALA A 63 20.56 1.46 20.66
C ALA A 63 20.31 2.97 20.80
N MET A 64 20.89 3.79 19.92
CA MET A 64 20.68 5.24 19.90
C MET A 64 19.21 5.60 19.63
N LEU A 65 18.57 4.90 18.70
CA LEU A 65 17.17 5.09 18.32
C LEU A 65 16.22 4.81 19.51
N LYS A 66 16.52 3.80 20.32
CA LYS A 66 15.75 3.51 21.55
C LYS A 66 15.92 4.60 22.61
N HIS A 67 17.11 5.17 22.74
CA HIS A 67 17.40 6.21 23.74
C HIS A 67 16.91 7.59 23.34
N ARG A 68 16.80 7.86 22.03
CA ARG A 68 16.41 9.16 21.47
C ARG A 68 15.10 9.07 20.68
N LYS A 69 14.18 8.22 21.13
CA LYS A 69 12.92 7.99 20.44
C LYS A 69 12.15 9.31 20.23
N ASP A 70 12.21 10.21 21.20
CA ASP A 70 11.52 11.51 21.18
C ASP A 70 12.09 12.52 20.16
N GLU A 71 13.27 12.25 19.59
CA GLU A 71 13.89 13.08 18.55
C GLU A 71 13.49 12.65 17.12
N VAL A 72 12.88 11.47 16.99
CA VAL A 72 12.50 10.90 15.68
C VAL A 72 11.00 11.03 15.51
N SER A 73 10.59 11.43 14.30
CA SER A 73 9.19 11.61 13.96
C SER A 73 8.42 10.29 14.05
N ASP A 74 7.26 10.31 14.71
CA ASP A 74 6.44 9.12 14.97
C ASP A 74 5.99 8.43 13.68
N ASP A 75 5.78 9.19 12.60
CA ASP A 75 5.39 8.69 11.28
C ASP A 75 6.41 7.72 10.66
N ILE A 76 7.71 7.90 10.94
CA ILE A 76 8.76 6.99 10.48
C ILE A 76 8.64 5.64 11.19
N PHE A 77 8.38 5.65 12.50
CA PHE A 77 8.19 4.41 13.24
C PHE A 77 6.89 3.72 12.87
N ASP A 78 5.81 4.47 12.67
CA ASP A 78 4.54 3.93 12.20
C ASP A 78 4.73 3.27 10.83
N MET A 79 5.45 3.92 9.92
CA MET A 79 5.81 3.34 8.62
C MET A 79 6.61 2.04 8.79
N LEU A 80 7.65 2.01 9.62
CA LEU A 80 8.43 0.78 9.86
C LEU A 80 7.59 -0.33 10.51
N LEU A 81 6.67 0.04 11.40
CA LEU A 81 5.77 -0.87 12.08
C LEU A 81 4.82 -1.57 11.10
N THR A 82 4.39 -0.88 10.04
CA THR A 82 3.56 -1.49 8.99
C THR A 82 4.21 -2.71 8.33
N PHE A 83 5.54 -2.76 8.21
CA PHE A 83 6.24 -3.93 7.67
C PHE A 83 6.13 -5.17 8.57
N THR A 84 5.88 -4.95 9.87
CA THR A 84 5.73 -6.01 10.88
C THR A 84 4.28 -6.39 11.15
N ASP A 85 3.32 -5.71 10.51
CA ASP A 85 1.92 -6.05 10.58
C ASP A 85 1.59 -7.19 9.61
N PHE A 86 1.24 -8.35 10.17
CA PHE A 86 0.89 -9.53 9.40
C PHE A 86 -0.40 -9.36 8.57
N LEU A 87 -1.38 -8.62 9.08
CA LEU A 87 -2.63 -8.38 8.35
C LEU A 87 -2.37 -7.50 7.14
N ALA A 88 -1.64 -6.40 7.32
CA ALA A 88 -1.24 -5.54 6.21
C ALA A 88 -0.41 -6.31 5.17
N PHE A 89 0.49 -7.18 5.64
CA PHE A 89 1.27 -8.07 4.77
C PHE A 89 0.41 -9.04 3.97
N LYS A 90 -0.60 -9.66 4.59
CA LYS A 90 -1.53 -10.57 3.90
C LYS A 90 -2.36 -9.81 2.86
N GLU A 91 -2.94 -8.68 3.24
CA GLU A 91 -3.73 -7.82 2.33
C GLU A 91 -2.90 -7.42 1.10
N MET A 92 -1.64 -7.02 1.32
CA MET A 92 -0.72 -6.69 0.23
C MET A 92 -0.61 -7.84 -0.79
N PHE A 93 -0.50 -9.09 -0.33
CA PHE A 93 -0.45 -10.27 -1.20
C PHE A 93 -1.77 -10.55 -1.94
N LEU A 94 -2.91 -10.35 -1.28
CA LEU A 94 -4.23 -10.51 -1.89
C LEU A 94 -4.45 -9.48 -3.00
N ASP A 95 -4.12 -8.21 -2.74
CA ASP A 95 -4.17 -7.14 -3.72
C ASP A 95 -3.30 -7.45 -4.96
N TYR A 96 -2.07 -7.90 -4.72
CA TYR A 96 -1.14 -8.24 -5.79
C TYR A 96 -1.61 -9.43 -6.62
N ARG A 97 -2.16 -10.46 -5.96
CA ARG A 97 -2.77 -11.61 -6.63
C ARG A 97 -3.95 -11.16 -7.50
N ALA A 98 -4.85 -10.33 -6.97
CA ALA A 98 -5.99 -9.80 -7.71
C ALA A 98 -5.56 -8.97 -8.93
N GLU A 99 -4.46 -8.22 -8.81
CA GLU A 99 -3.87 -7.48 -9.94
C GLU A 99 -3.28 -8.42 -10.99
N LYS A 100 -2.51 -9.44 -10.59
CA LYS A 100 -1.89 -10.41 -11.50
C LYS A 100 -2.90 -11.30 -12.23
N GLU A 101 -3.98 -11.67 -11.55
CA GLU A 101 -5.05 -12.51 -12.10
C GLU A 101 -6.10 -11.69 -12.87
N GLY A 102 -5.95 -10.35 -12.96
CA GLY A 102 -6.88 -9.49 -13.67
C GLY A 102 -8.25 -9.37 -13.01
N GLN A 103 -8.35 -9.70 -11.71
CA GLN A 103 -9.58 -9.60 -10.91
C GLN A 103 -9.85 -8.18 -10.41
N ARG A 104 -8.92 -7.23 -10.61
CA ARG A 104 -9.20 -5.81 -10.36
C ARG A 104 -10.32 -5.34 -11.27
N LEU A 105 -11.44 -4.97 -10.64
CA LEU A 105 -12.58 -4.34 -11.30
C LEU A 105 -12.08 -3.15 -12.12
N ASN A 106 -12.26 -3.23 -13.44
CA ASN A 106 -11.96 -2.11 -14.31
C ASN A 106 -13.04 -1.03 -14.12
N LEU A 107 -12.86 -0.16 -13.13
CA LEU A 107 -13.76 0.95 -12.81
C LEU A 107 -13.80 2.04 -13.90
N SER A 108 -13.00 1.93 -14.97
CA SER A 108 -13.01 2.90 -16.07
C SER A 108 -14.33 2.94 -16.83
N SER A 109 -15.10 1.84 -16.83
CA SER A 109 -16.43 1.77 -17.44
C SER A 109 -17.57 2.21 -16.52
N ASP A 110 -17.37 2.22 -15.20
CA ASP A 110 -18.44 2.49 -14.23
C ASP A 110 -18.53 3.97 -13.82
N LEU A 111 -17.47 4.74 -14.06
CA LEU A 111 -17.44 6.19 -13.80
C LEU A 111 -17.79 6.99 -15.07
N VAL A 112 -19.09 7.12 -15.36
CA VAL A 112 -19.55 8.04 -16.41
C VAL A 112 -19.71 9.44 -15.83
N VAL A 113 -18.78 10.35 -16.16
CA VAL A 113 -18.92 11.78 -15.86
C VAL A 113 -19.98 12.37 -16.79
N SER A 114 -21.20 12.52 -16.30
CA SER A 114 -22.28 13.21 -17.01
C SER A 114 -22.34 14.68 -16.57
N ALA A 115 -22.20 15.59 -17.53
CA ALA A 115 -22.29 17.02 -17.27
C ALA A 115 -23.71 17.41 -16.83
N LEU A 116 -23.85 18.01 -15.64
CA LEU A 116 -25.09 18.64 -15.21
C LEU A 116 -25.28 19.95 -15.98
N TYR A 117 -26.07 19.91 -17.05
CA TYR A 117 -26.57 21.14 -17.66
C TYR A 117 -27.66 21.72 -16.74
N LYS A 118 -27.46 22.96 -16.27
CA LYS A 118 -28.52 23.71 -15.57
C LYS A 118 -29.64 23.97 -16.57
N THR A 119 -30.79 23.34 -16.37
CA THR A 119 -32.03 23.71 -17.04
C THR A 119 -32.43 25.11 -16.58
N SER A 120 -32.25 26.09 -17.45
CA SER A 120 -32.84 27.42 -17.29
C SER A 120 -34.36 27.26 -17.39
N ALA A 121 -35.05 27.42 -16.27
CA ALA A 121 -36.50 27.51 -16.26
C ALA A 121 -36.94 28.78 -17.00
N ASN A 122 -37.50 28.63 -18.19
CA ASN A 122 -38.32 29.66 -18.83
C ASN A 122 -39.78 29.46 -18.39
N PRO A 123 -40.40 30.39 -17.66
CA PRO A 123 -41.85 30.45 -17.62
C PRO A 123 -42.33 31.06 -18.94
N VAL A 124 -43.08 30.25 -19.67
CA VAL A 124 -43.84 30.61 -20.88
C VAL A 124 -44.82 31.74 -20.56
N ALA A 125 -44.78 32.82 -21.35
CA ALA A 125 -45.86 33.79 -21.42
C ALA A 125 -46.97 33.24 -22.32
N GLN A 126 -48.20 33.08 -21.79
CA GLN A 126 -49.39 32.99 -22.64
C GLN A 126 -50.57 33.79 -22.05
N ASN A 127 -50.98 34.75 -22.87
CA ASN A 127 -52.17 35.59 -22.84
C ASN A 127 -53.46 34.81 -22.55
N ASN A 128 -54.37 35.41 -21.78
CA ASN A 128 -55.80 35.11 -21.85
C ASN A 128 -56.59 36.38 -22.23
N LEU A 129 -57.29 36.29 -23.37
CA LEU A 129 -58.32 37.21 -23.86
C LEU A 129 -59.70 36.85 -23.27
N GLN A 130 -60.62 37.85 -23.33
CA GLN A 130 -62.08 37.85 -23.10
C GLN A 130 -62.51 38.15 -21.66
N HIS A 131 -63.31 39.18 -21.35
CA HIS A 131 -64.36 39.89 -22.11
C HIS A 131 -64.30 41.42 -21.93
#